data_AF-A0A533UX86-F1
#
_entry.id   AF-A0A533UX86-F1
#
_cell.length_a   1.000
_cell.length_b   1.000
_cell.length_c   1.000
_cell.angle_alpha   90.00
_cell.angle_beta   90.00
_cell.angle_gamma   90.00
#
_symmetry.space_group_name_H-M   'P 1'
#
loop_
_entity.id
_entity.type
_entity.pdbx_description
1 polymer ?
#
loop_
_entity_poly.entity_id
_entity_poly.type
_entity_poly.pdbx_seq_one_letter_code
_entity_poly.pdbx_strand_id
1 'polypeptide(L)'
;MSISELYESFNVLRNTPVYDFTEPKVTADGNSSLSQIIGILIDRNANDIFIPLSGKVATITMRDILGIRNITSSKPPTVRKIIPTLNSDCTIAEAVRLLSLYRLRALPIMEKNEILGQISAKRIVQEIRDLMLVTHNGKINASDVMTRNPIVVSKTDKIASAKQIMKRRRIDHIPILQDNRLFGMATSKDIIQVMLPTERIGRKSLGIDDTLNRLDL
;
A
#
# COMPACT_ATOMS: atom_id res chain seq x y z
N MET A 1 -14.08 20.56 14.97
CA MET A 1 -14.49 20.58 13.56
C MET A 1 -15.25 19.30 13.32
N SER A 2 -16.46 19.36 12.79
CA SER A 2 -17.22 18.16 12.43
C SER A 2 -16.63 17.49 11.17
N ILE A 3 -16.94 16.20 10.95
CA ILE A 3 -16.55 15.52 9.70
C ILE A 3 -17.13 16.22 8.47
N SER A 4 -18.33 16.83 8.59
CA SER A 4 -18.97 17.59 7.52
C SER A 4 -18.24 18.90 7.21
N GLU A 5 -17.83 19.65 8.24
CA GLU A 5 -17.01 20.87 8.05
C GLU A 5 -15.66 20.53 7.40
N LEU A 6 -15.06 19.43 7.81
CA LEU A 6 -13.84 18.93 7.20
C LEU A 6 -14.05 18.56 5.72
N TYR A 7 -15.14 17.84 5.44
CA TYR A 7 -15.51 17.48 4.07
C TYR A 7 -15.58 18.73 3.20
N GLU A 8 -16.31 19.77 3.64
CA GLU A 8 -16.42 21.05 2.93
C GLU A 8 -15.08 21.78 2.79
N SER A 9 -14.20 21.73 3.79
CA SER A 9 -12.89 22.38 3.73
C SER A 9 -12.00 21.86 2.58
N PHE A 10 -12.25 20.64 2.08
CA PHE A 10 -11.53 20.05 0.95
C PHE A 10 -12.25 20.20 -0.38
N ASN A 11 -13.29 21.05 -0.48
CA ASN A 11 -14.10 21.14 -1.70
C ASN A 11 -13.27 21.43 -2.96
N VAL A 12 -12.26 22.32 -2.87
CA VAL A 12 -11.38 22.60 -4.01
C VAL A 12 -10.62 21.33 -4.42
N LEU A 13 -9.86 20.72 -3.51
CA LEU A 13 -9.07 19.51 -3.77
C LEU A 13 -9.93 18.37 -4.34
N ARG A 14 -11.12 18.14 -3.78
CA ARG A 14 -12.03 17.08 -4.22
C ARG A 14 -12.42 17.19 -5.69
N ASN A 15 -12.59 18.40 -6.19
CA ASN A 15 -13.04 18.68 -7.55
C ASN A 15 -11.88 18.90 -8.53
N THR A 16 -10.63 18.95 -8.04
CA THR A 16 -9.46 19.05 -8.91
C THR A 16 -9.27 17.75 -9.71
N PRO A 17 -8.89 17.84 -11.00
CA PRO A 17 -8.53 16.67 -11.80
C PRO A 17 -7.36 15.88 -11.19
N VAL A 18 -7.40 14.56 -11.35
CA VAL A 18 -6.31 13.67 -10.89
C VAL A 18 -5.01 13.90 -11.65
N TYR A 19 -5.10 14.46 -12.87
CA TYR A 19 -3.96 14.81 -13.70
C TYR A 19 -2.94 15.68 -12.95
N ASP A 20 -3.41 16.68 -12.20
CA ASP A 20 -2.58 17.65 -11.47
C ASP A 20 -1.71 17.00 -10.38
N PHE A 21 -2.06 15.78 -9.97
CA PHE A 21 -1.40 15.03 -8.91
C PHE A 21 -0.83 13.70 -9.41
N THR A 22 -0.62 13.57 -10.73
CA THR A 22 -0.11 12.35 -11.35
C THR A 22 1.28 12.01 -10.84
N GLU A 23 1.43 10.81 -10.28
CA GLU A 23 2.70 10.20 -9.92
C GLU A 23 3.18 9.26 -11.05
N PRO A 24 4.50 8.97 -11.12
CA PRO A 24 5.01 7.96 -12.04
C PRO A 24 4.30 6.61 -11.85
N LYS A 25 3.93 5.97 -12.95
CA LYS A 25 3.30 4.65 -12.94
C LYS A 25 4.23 3.57 -12.37
N VAL A 26 3.65 2.66 -11.59
CA VAL A 26 4.31 1.44 -11.14
C VAL A 26 3.70 0.25 -11.89
N THR A 27 4.41 -0.25 -12.90
CA THR A 27 3.90 -1.29 -13.81
C THR A 27 4.83 -2.49 -13.91
N ALA A 28 4.25 -3.66 -14.24
CA ALA A 28 4.97 -4.86 -14.63
C ALA A 28 4.37 -5.47 -15.90
N ASP A 29 5.20 -6.18 -16.68
CA ASP A 29 4.73 -6.97 -17.82
C ASP A 29 3.93 -8.20 -17.36
N GLY A 30 3.01 -8.66 -18.22
CA GLY A 30 2.18 -9.83 -18.01
C GLY A 30 2.95 -11.14 -17.80
N ASN A 31 4.23 -11.23 -18.14
CA ASN A 31 5.08 -12.39 -17.93
C ASN A 31 6.06 -12.24 -16.76
N SER A 32 6.05 -11.10 -16.06
CA SER A 32 6.96 -10.84 -14.94
C SER A 32 6.79 -11.89 -13.83
N SER A 33 7.92 -12.42 -13.34
CA SER A 33 7.92 -13.32 -12.19
C SER A 33 7.52 -12.57 -10.90
N LEU A 34 7.06 -13.33 -9.90
CA LEU A 34 6.67 -12.75 -8.61
C LEU A 34 7.84 -12.04 -7.92
N SER A 35 9.05 -12.59 -7.99
CA SER A 35 10.25 -11.97 -7.43
C SER A 35 10.57 -10.62 -8.10
N GLN A 36 10.39 -10.51 -9.43
CA GLN A 36 10.55 -9.24 -10.14
C GLN A 36 9.49 -8.22 -9.69
N ILE A 37 8.23 -8.64 -9.58
CA ILE A 37 7.14 -7.79 -9.08
C ILE A 37 7.45 -7.28 -7.67
N ILE A 38 7.89 -8.16 -6.77
CA ILE A 38 8.26 -7.78 -5.40
C ILE A 38 9.42 -6.79 -5.39
N GLY A 39 10.45 -7.02 -6.23
CA GLY A 39 11.57 -6.09 -6.40
C GLY A 39 11.09 -4.69 -6.81
N ILE A 40 10.24 -4.60 -7.84
CA ILE A 40 9.67 -3.32 -8.30
C ILE A 40 8.87 -2.63 -7.18
N LEU A 41 8.03 -3.37 -6.46
CA LEU A 41 7.24 -2.82 -5.35
C LEU A 41 8.12 -2.28 -4.22
N ILE A 42 9.19 -2.99 -3.87
CA ILE A 42 10.15 -2.56 -2.84
C ILE A 42 10.89 -1.30 -3.29
N ASP A 43 11.48 -1.34 -4.49
CA ASP A 43 12.33 -0.28 -5.04
C ASP A 43 11.55 1.02 -5.27
N ARG A 44 10.28 0.91 -5.70
CA ARG A 44 9.37 2.04 -5.90
C ARG A 44 8.62 2.45 -4.63
N ASN A 45 8.85 1.75 -3.51
CA ASN A 45 8.12 1.91 -2.26
C ASN A 45 6.59 1.92 -2.46
N ALA A 46 6.11 1.00 -3.31
CA ALA A 46 4.73 0.88 -3.74
C ALA A 46 4.04 -0.31 -3.07
N ASN A 47 2.71 -0.27 -3.00
CA ASN A 47 1.90 -1.38 -2.48
C ASN A 47 1.10 -2.10 -3.56
N ASP A 48 0.86 -1.41 -4.68
CA ASP A 48 0.12 -1.90 -5.82
C ASP A 48 1.03 -1.80 -7.04
N ILE A 49 0.98 -2.80 -7.92
CA ILE A 49 1.60 -2.77 -9.24
C ILE A 49 0.54 -3.02 -10.29
N PHE A 50 0.62 -2.32 -11.42
CA PHE A 50 -0.34 -2.43 -12.51
C PHE A 50 0.22 -3.28 -13.65
N ILE A 51 -0.63 -4.15 -14.18
CA ILE A 51 -0.33 -4.99 -15.33
C ILE A 51 -1.30 -4.60 -16.44
N PRO A 52 -0.83 -3.87 -17.47
CA PRO A 52 -1.64 -3.54 -18.63
C PRO A 52 -2.13 -4.81 -19.33
N LEU A 53 -3.40 -4.83 -19.68
CA LEU A 53 -4.05 -5.86 -20.49
C LEU A 53 -4.79 -5.17 -21.64
N SER A 54 -5.15 -5.92 -22.69
CA SER A 54 -5.92 -5.35 -23.81
C SER A 54 -7.24 -4.74 -23.31
N GLY A 55 -7.32 -3.41 -23.31
CA GLY A 55 -8.47 -2.62 -22.86
C GLY A 55 -8.78 -2.64 -21.35
N LYS A 56 -7.91 -3.23 -20.52
CA LYS A 56 -8.14 -3.38 -19.06
C LYS A 56 -6.82 -3.25 -18.30
N VAL A 57 -6.91 -3.02 -16.99
CA VAL A 57 -5.75 -3.05 -16.10
C VAL A 57 -5.98 -4.08 -15.00
N ALA A 58 -5.02 -4.99 -14.84
CA ALA A 58 -4.94 -5.87 -13.68
C ALA A 58 -4.03 -5.26 -12.62
N THR A 59 -4.21 -5.64 -11.36
CA THR A 59 -3.27 -5.33 -10.28
C THR A 59 -2.85 -6.56 -9.51
N ILE A 60 -1.65 -6.47 -8.93
CA ILE A 60 -1.16 -7.34 -7.86
C ILE A 60 -0.75 -6.41 -6.70
N THR A 61 -1.21 -6.73 -5.51
CA THR A 61 -0.93 -5.95 -4.30
C THR A 61 0.04 -6.68 -3.38
N MET A 62 0.70 -5.96 -2.47
CA MET A 62 1.49 -6.55 -1.38
C MET A 62 0.66 -7.56 -0.56
N ARG A 63 -0.65 -7.34 -0.43
CA ARG A 63 -1.56 -8.26 0.26
C ARG A 63 -1.76 -9.57 -0.50
N ASP A 64 -1.88 -9.52 -1.83
CA ASP A 64 -1.99 -10.71 -2.66
C ASP A 64 -0.71 -11.56 -2.51
N ILE A 65 0.44 -10.89 -2.49
CA ILE A 65 1.75 -11.51 -2.31
C ILE A 65 1.90 -12.15 -0.92
N LEU A 66 1.45 -11.46 0.14
CA LEU A 66 1.45 -12.00 1.51
C LEU A 66 0.68 -13.33 1.61
N GLY A 67 -0.29 -13.56 0.74
CA GLY A 67 -1.09 -14.78 0.68
C GLY A 67 -0.36 -16.00 0.12
N ILE A 68 0.78 -15.81 -0.55
CA ILE A 68 1.46 -16.84 -1.35
C ILE A 68 2.37 -17.70 -0.45
N ARG A 69 2.39 -19.01 -0.75
CA ARG A 69 3.17 -20.01 0.00
C ARG A 69 4.62 -20.08 -0.48
N ASN A 70 4.84 -20.18 -1.79
CA ASN A 70 6.16 -20.31 -2.40
C ASN A 70 6.39 -19.17 -3.40
N ILE A 71 7.20 -18.18 -3.03
CA ILE A 71 7.48 -17.01 -3.87
C ILE A 71 8.42 -17.36 -5.04
N THR A 72 9.34 -18.29 -4.83
CA THR A 72 10.46 -18.61 -5.73
C THR A 72 10.09 -19.49 -6.92
N SER A 73 9.06 -20.32 -6.80
CA SER A 73 8.62 -21.26 -7.84
C SER A 73 7.25 -20.94 -8.44
N SER A 74 6.58 -19.90 -7.92
CA SER A 74 5.29 -19.48 -8.45
C SER A 74 5.46 -18.65 -9.73
N LYS A 75 4.83 -19.10 -10.83
CA LYS A 75 4.41 -18.20 -11.92
C LYS A 75 3.65 -17.00 -11.30
N PRO A 76 3.66 -15.80 -11.92
CA PRO A 76 2.94 -14.65 -11.38
C PRO A 76 1.55 -15.11 -10.96
N PRO A 77 1.12 -14.79 -9.74
CA PRO A 77 -0.05 -15.42 -9.17
C PRO A 77 -1.21 -15.28 -10.15
N THR A 78 -1.97 -16.36 -10.32
CA THR A 78 -3.30 -16.35 -10.98
C THR A 78 -4.21 -15.26 -10.36
N VAL A 79 -3.83 -14.76 -9.19
CA VAL A 79 -4.37 -13.59 -8.49
C VAL A 79 -3.97 -12.30 -9.22
N ARG A 80 -4.62 -12.06 -10.35
CA ARG A 80 -4.73 -10.73 -10.96
C ARG A 80 -6.17 -10.30 -10.81
N LYS A 81 -6.39 -9.17 -10.14
CA LYS A 81 -7.71 -8.56 -10.08
C LYS A 81 -7.80 -7.49 -11.16
N ILE A 82 -8.81 -7.57 -12.02
CA ILE A 82 -9.16 -6.45 -12.90
C ILE A 82 -9.69 -5.31 -12.03
N ILE A 83 -9.12 -4.13 -12.19
CA ILE A 83 -9.45 -2.95 -11.40
C ILE A 83 -10.05 -1.84 -12.27
N PRO A 84 -10.84 -0.93 -11.67
CA PRO A 84 -11.20 0.30 -12.35
C PRO A 84 -9.96 1.15 -12.64
N THR A 85 -10.07 1.99 -13.66
CA THR A 85 -9.06 2.97 -14.03
C THR A 85 -9.67 4.37 -14.01
N LEU A 86 -8.83 5.38 -13.89
CA LEU A 86 -9.22 6.79 -14.01
C LEU A 86 -8.80 7.31 -15.38
N ASN A 87 -9.49 8.31 -15.92
CA ASN A 87 -8.94 9.17 -16.97
C ASN A 87 -8.33 10.44 -16.33
N SER A 88 -7.62 11.24 -17.11
CA SER A 88 -6.93 12.44 -16.62
C SER A 88 -7.89 13.49 -16.01
N ASP A 89 -9.13 13.56 -16.52
CA ASP A 89 -10.14 14.53 -16.09
C ASP A 89 -10.97 14.08 -14.88
N CYS A 90 -10.87 12.81 -14.47
CA CYS A 90 -11.51 12.32 -13.25
C CYS A 90 -11.06 13.15 -12.05
N THR A 91 -11.93 13.31 -11.08
CA THR A 91 -11.68 14.12 -9.89
C THR A 91 -11.00 13.32 -8.78
N ILE A 92 -10.35 14.02 -7.84
CA ILE A 92 -9.81 13.39 -6.62
C ILE A 92 -10.90 12.70 -5.80
N ALA A 93 -12.12 13.24 -5.76
CA ALA A 93 -13.24 12.59 -5.08
C ALA A 93 -13.57 11.21 -5.66
N GLU A 94 -13.56 11.09 -7.00
CA GLU A 94 -13.74 9.80 -7.67
C GLU A 94 -12.60 8.84 -7.37
N ALA A 95 -11.35 9.32 -7.38
CA ALA A 95 -10.18 8.52 -7.02
C ALA A 95 -10.28 7.98 -5.59
N VAL A 96 -10.59 8.84 -4.60
CA VAL A 96 -10.76 8.44 -3.19
C VAL A 96 -11.87 7.38 -3.04
N ARG A 97 -13.00 7.57 -3.72
CA ARG A 97 -14.11 6.61 -3.72
C ARG A 97 -13.65 5.25 -4.23
N LEU A 98 -12.94 5.22 -5.36
CA LEU A 98 -12.47 3.97 -5.97
C LEU A 98 -11.35 3.31 -5.16
N LEU A 99 -10.38 4.08 -4.63
CA LEU A 99 -9.34 3.59 -3.72
C LEU A 99 -9.97 2.88 -2.51
N SER A 100 -10.95 3.51 -1.89
CA SER A 100 -11.66 2.98 -0.72
C SER A 100 -12.47 1.73 -1.07
N LEU A 101 -13.33 1.80 -2.11
CA LEU A 101 -14.23 0.72 -2.50
C LEU A 101 -13.48 -0.54 -2.93
N TYR A 102 -12.40 -0.37 -3.70
CA TYR A 102 -11.61 -1.49 -4.22
C TYR A 102 -10.46 -1.91 -3.28
N ARG A 103 -10.25 -1.18 -2.18
CA ARG A 103 -9.19 -1.36 -1.18
C ARG A 103 -7.79 -1.32 -1.80
N LEU A 104 -7.58 -0.37 -2.70
CA LEU A 104 -6.32 -0.10 -3.37
C LEU A 104 -5.63 1.09 -2.70
N ARG A 105 -4.30 1.17 -2.80
CA ARG A 105 -3.53 2.32 -2.31
C ARG A 105 -3.09 3.24 -3.45
N ALA A 106 -3.19 2.77 -4.69
CA ALA A 106 -3.06 3.55 -5.91
C ALA A 106 -4.05 3.11 -7.00
N LEU A 107 -4.40 4.04 -7.89
CA LEU A 107 -5.18 3.79 -9.10
C LEU A 107 -4.38 4.25 -10.34
N PRO A 108 -4.43 3.49 -11.45
CA PRO A 108 -3.82 3.92 -12.70
C PRO A 108 -4.65 5.02 -13.36
N ILE A 109 -3.96 6.02 -13.90
CA ILE A 109 -4.53 7.07 -14.76
C ILE A 109 -4.24 6.69 -16.21
N MET A 110 -5.29 6.63 -17.02
CA MET A 110 -5.25 6.20 -18.41
C MET A 110 -5.35 7.37 -19.36
N GLU A 111 -4.56 7.33 -20.43
CA GLU A 111 -4.65 8.24 -21.57
C GLU A 111 -4.41 7.44 -22.87
N LYS A 112 -5.29 7.60 -23.86
CA LYS A 112 -5.18 6.93 -25.18
C LYS A 112 -4.87 5.42 -25.08
N ASN A 113 -5.54 4.72 -24.17
CA ASN A 113 -5.40 3.29 -23.85
C ASN A 113 -4.09 2.86 -23.17
N GLU A 114 -3.25 3.80 -22.74
CA GLU A 114 -2.05 3.52 -21.96
C GLU A 114 -2.16 4.05 -20.55
N ILE A 115 -1.40 3.45 -19.62
CA ILE A 115 -1.22 4.02 -18.29
C ILE A 115 -0.28 5.22 -18.43
N LEU A 116 -0.79 6.43 -18.24
CA LEU A 116 -0.01 7.67 -18.17
C LEU A 116 0.79 7.70 -16.87
N GLY A 117 0.11 7.44 -15.75
CA GLY A 117 0.65 7.55 -14.40
C GLY A 117 -0.28 6.89 -13.38
N GLN A 118 -0.17 7.31 -12.13
CA GLN A 118 -1.06 6.85 -11.06
C GLN A 118 -1.39 7.97 -10.08
N ILE A 119 -2.47 7.80 -9.33
CA ILE A 119 -2.75 8.59 -8.13
C ILE A 119 -2.81 7.66 -6.93
N SER A 120 -2.11 8.01 -5.85
CA SER A 120 -2.09 7.22 -4.61
C SER A 120 -2.82 7.90 -3.46
N ALA A 121 -3.33 7.10 -2.53
CA ALA A 121 -3.85 7.58 -1.26
C ALA A 121 -2.77 8.38 -0.49
N LYS A 122 -1.49 7.98 -0.62
CA LYS A 122 -0.36 8.71 -0.05
C LYS A 122 -0.25 10.12 -0.62
N ARG A 123 -0.33 10.27 -1.95
CA ARG A 123 -0.28 11.58 -2.60
C ARG A 123 -1.43 12.47 -2.16
N ILE A 124 -2.66 11.96 -2.14
CA ILE A 124 -3.84 12.70 -1.68
C ILE A 124 -3.65 13.19 -0.22
N VAL A 125 -3.11 12.34 0.66
CA VAL A 125 -2.83 12.73 2.06
C VAL A 125 -1.74 13.82 2.13
N GLN A 126 -0.74 13.77 1.25
CA GLN A 126 0.29 14.83 1.17
C GLN A 126 -0.33 16.16 0.73
N GLU A 127 -1.23 16.16 -0.26
CA GLU A 127 -1.95 17.37 -0.67
C GLU A 127 -2.81 17.94 0.44
N ILE A 128 -3.54 17.07 1.15
CA ILE A 128 -4.33 17.48 2.33
C ILE A 128 -3.43 18.15 3.36
N ARG A 129 -2.27 17.55 3.68
CA ARG A 129 -1.29 18.13 4.61
C ARG A 129 -0.83 19.51 4.12
N ASP A 130 -0.46 19.63 2.86
CA ASP A 130 0.09 20.87 2.31
C ASP A 130 -0.96 22.01 2.33
N LEU A 131 -2.23 21.68 2.04
CA LEU A 131 -3.36 22.61 2.22
C LEU A 131 -3.59 23.01 3.68
N MET A 132 -3.50 22.06 4.62
CA MET A 132 -3.66 22.36 6.05
C MET A 132 -2.57 23.30 6.57
N LEU A 133 -1.33 23.18 6.06
CA LEU A 133 -0.21 24.04 6.42
C LEU A 133 -0.44 25.49 5.97
N VAL A 134 -1.00 25.69 4.77
CA VAL A 134 -1.29 27.04 4.22
C VAL A 134 -2.50 27.67 4.89
N THR A 135 -3.55 26.89 5.14
CA THR A 135 -4.82 27.41 5.67
C THR A 135 -4.84 27.54 7.19
N HIS A 136 -3.82 27.01 7.89
CA HIS A 136 -3.80 26.84 9.35
C HIS A 136 -5.06 26.15 9.91
N ASN A 137 -5.73 25.35 9.08
CA ASN A 137 -7.01 24.73 9.38
C ASN A 137 -6.83 23.21 9.39
N GLY A 138 -6.75 22.61 10.59
CA GLY A 138 -6.38 21.20 10.74
C GLY A 138 -6.84 20.60 12.07
N LYS A 139 -8.11 20.77 12.43
CA LYS A 139 -8.66 20.35 13.73
C LYS A 139 -9.37 18.99 13.67
N ILE A 140 -8.71 17.96 13.16
CA ILE A 140 -9.16 16.56 13.35
C ILE A 140 -8.30 15.94 14.43
N ASN A 141 -8.92 15.38 15.46
CA ASN A 141 -8.16 14.60 16.42
C ASN A 141 -7.95 13.20 15.85
N ALA A 142 -6.77 12.60 16.07
CA ALA A 142 -6.54 11.21 15.68
C ALA A 142 -7.60 10.26 16.26
N SER A 143 -8.15 10.59 17.44
CA SER A 143 -9.25 9.87 18.10
C SER A 143 -10.53 9.78 17.26
N ASP A 144 -10.73 10.70 16.31
CA ASP A 144 -11.94 10.79 15.49
C ASP A 144 -11.94 9.77 14.35
N VAL A 145 -10.74 9.34 13.91
CA VAL A 145 -10.55 8.48 12.74
C VAL A 145 -9.72 7.22 13.02
N MET A 146 -9.18 7.05 14.22
CA MET A 146 -8.35 5.89 14.57
C MET A 146 -9.14 4.58 14.61
N THR A 147 -8.45 3.48 14.29
CA THR A 147 -8.93 2.15 14.67
C THR A 147 -8.76 1.98 16.17
N ARG A 148 -9.88 1.89 16.90
CA ARG A 148 -9.86 1.64 18.36
C ARG A 148 -9.43 0.20 18.64
N ASN A 149 -8.66 0.00 19.70
CA ASN A 149 -8.17 -1.31 20.16
C ASN A 149 -7.48 -2.09 19.03
N PRO A 150 -6.36 -1.58 18.51
CA PRO A 150 -5.67 -2.23 17.39
C PRO A 150 -5.26 -3.65 17.77
N ILE A 151 -5.25 -4.53 16.76
CA ILE A 151 -4.70 -5.88 16.93
C ILE A 151 -3.19 -5.75 17.06
N VAL A 152 -2.63 -6.32 18.11
CA VAL A 152 -1.19 -6.30 18.41
C VAL A 152 -0.61 -7.71 18.45
N VAL A 153 0.70 -7.82 18.36
CA VAL A 153 1.47 -9.05 18.58
C VAL A 153 2.58 -8.81 19.60
N SER A 154 3.02 -9.88 20.26
CA SER A 154 4.20 -9.84 21.12
C SER A 154 5.47 -9.86 20.28
N LYS A 155 6.53 -9.16 20.72
CA LYS A 155 7.87 -9.26 20.15
C LYS A 155 8.37 -10.72 20.05
N THR A 156 7.96 -11.56 21.00
CA THR A 156 8.34 -12.98 21.05
C THR A 156 7.52 -13.89 20.13
N ASP A 157 6.47 -13.37 19.48
CA ASP A 157 5.64 -14.11 18.53
C ASP A 157 6.41 -14.42 17.24
N LYS A 158 6.00 -15.50 16.56
CA LYS A 158 6.55 -15.87 15.27
C LYS A 158 6.06 -14.94 14.16
N ILE A 159 6.94 -14.61 13.22
CA ILE A 159 6.59 -13.86 11.99
C ILE A 159 5.43 -14.54 11.23
N ALA A 160 5.42 -15.88 11.20
CA ALA A 160 4.32 -16.65 10.59
C ALA A 160 2.95 -16.37 11.23
N SER A 161 2.91 -16.15 12.55
CA SER A 161 1.68 -15.77 13.27
C SER A 161 1.21 -14.38 12.85
N ALA A 162 2.13 -13.40 12.79
CA ALA A 162 1.84 -12.06 12.29
C ALA A 162 1.32 -12.08 10.85
N LYS A 163 1.96 -12.85 9.95
CA LYS A 163 1.51 -13.09 8.56
C LYS A 163 0.07 -13.60 8.53
N GLN A 164 -0.23 -14.62 9.34
CA GLN A 164 -1.55 -15.22 9.39
C GLN A 164 -2.61 -14.23 9.90
N ILE A 165 -2.27 -13.44 10.93
CA ILE A 165 -3.15 -12.39 11.46
C ILE A 165 -3.41 -11.33 10.38
N MET A 166 -2.36 -10.79 9.75
CA MET A 166 -2.48 -9.79 8.68
C MET A 166 -3.37 -10.27 7.54
N LYS A 167 -3.14 -11.51 7.07
CA LYS A 167 -3.96 -12.15 6.02
C LYS A 167 -5.42 -12.29 6.44
N ARG A 168 -5.67 -12.86 7.62
CA ARG A 168 -7.04 -13.15 8.12
C ARG A 168 -7.82 -11.88 8.41
N ARG A 169 -7.18 -10.90 9.03
CA ARG A 169 -7.80 -9.64 9.47
C ARG A 169 -7.80 -8.56 8.40
N ARG A 170 -7.16 -8.84 7.25
CA ARG A 170 -7.00 -7.91 6.14
C ARG A 170 -6.37 -6.57 6.58
N ILE A 171 -5.35 -6.66 7.43
CA ILE A 171 -4.53 -5.51 7.85
C ILE A 171 -3.12 -5.65 7.24
N ASP A 172 -2.42 -4.53 7.09
CA ASP A 172 -1.06 -4.52 6.54
C ASP A 172 -0.01 -4.05 7.54
N HIS A 173 -0.41 -3.55 8.70
CA HIS A 173 0.46 -2.97 9.72
C HIS A 173 -0.01 -3.55 11.06
N ILE A 174 0.93 -4.01 11.89
CA ILE A 174 0.63 -4.59 13.20
C ILE A 174 1.61 -4.04 14.25
N PRO A 175 1.11 -3.34 15.29
CA PRO A 175 1.96 -2.94 16.41
C PRO A 175 2.53 -4.17 17.13
N ILE A 176 3.80 -4.07 17.49
CA ILE A 176 4.53 -5.07 18.25
C ILE A 176 4.70 -4.53 19.67
N LEU A 177 4.32 -5.32 20.66
CA LEU A 177 4.49 -4.99 22.07
C LEU A 177 5.59 -5.81 22.72
N GLN A 178 6.28 -5.20 23.68
CA GLN A 178 7.13 -5.86 24.66
C GLN A 178 6.73 -5.34 26.04
N ASP A 179 6.41 -6.24 26.97
CA ASP A 179 6.00 -5.89 28.34
C ASP A 179 4.87 -4.83 28.37
N ASN A 180 3.88 -4.99 27.50
CA ASN A 180 2.74 -4.10 27.30
C ASN A 180 3.10 -2.65 26.87
N ARG A 181 4.32 -2.44 26.39
CA ARG A 181 4.78 -1.18 25.79
C ARG A 181 4.99 -1.37 24.30
N LEU A 182 4.75 -0.30 23.53
CA LEU A 182 5.03 -0.30 22.10
C LEU A 182 6.52 -0.53 21.88
N PHE A 183 6.86 -1.66 21.27
CA PHE A 183 8.21 -1.99 20.86
C PHE A 183 8.49 -1.50 19.44
N GLY A 184 7.54 -1.73 18.52
CA GLY A 184 7.70 -1.36 17.12
C GLY A 184 6.45 -1.63 16.28
N MET A 185 6.63 -1.66 14.97
CA MET A 185 5.58 -1.91 13.99
C MET A 185 6.11 -2.88 12.93
N ALA A 186 5.38 -3.96 12.65
CA ALA A 186 5.64 -4.79 11.48
C ALA A 186 4.63 -4.48 10.37
N THR A 187 5.11 -4.48 9.14
CA THR A 187 4.29 -4.30 7.94
C THR A 187 4.27 -5.55 7.07
N SER A 188 3.26 -5.68 6.20
CA SER A 188 3.23 -6.72 5.16
C SER A 188 4.51 -6.71 4.31
N LYS A 189 5.14 -5.54 4.11
CA LYS A 189 6.40 -5.39 3.37
C LYS A 189 7.55 -6.06 4.10
N ASP A 190 7.70 -5.80 5.40
CA ASP A 190 8.76 -6.41 6.22
C ASP A 190 8.63 -7.94 6.21
N ILE A 191 7.40 -8.44 6.36
CA ILE A 191 7.12 -9.88 6.32
C ILE A 191 7.48 -10.49 4.96
N ILE A 192 7.15 -9.82 3.85
CA ILE A 192 7.48 -10.30 2.50
C ILE A 192 8.99 -10.28 2.26
N GLN A 193 9.69 -9.25 2.71
CA GLN A 193 11.14 -9.14 2.55
C GLN A 193 11.88 -10.28 3.23
N VAL A 194 11.45 -10.68 4.43
CA VAL A 194 12.02 -11.84 5.14
C VAL A 194 11.78 -13.16 4.40
N MET A 195 10.71 -13.26 3.59
CA MET A 195 10.41 -14.47 2.80
C MET A 195 11.19 -14.57 1.49
N LEU A 196 11.88 -13.50 1.07
CA LEU A 196 12.66 -13.53 -0.17
C LEU A 196 14.00 -14.22 0.07
N PRO A 197 14.45 -15.10 -0.86
CA PRO A 197 15.80 -15.62 -0.80
C PRO A 197 16.81 -14.48 -0.94
N THR A 198 17.71 -14.44 0.01
CA THR A 198 18.73 -13.42 0.28
C THR A 198 19.79 -13.19 -0.81
N GLU A 199 19.71 -13.84 -1.96
CA GLU A 199 20.78 -13.79 -2.98
C GLU A 199 20.65 -12.64 -4.00
N ARG A 200 19.62 -11.77 -3.93
CA ARG A 200 19.44 -10.69 -4.94
C ARG A 200 19.41 -9.27 -4.39
N ILE A 201 19.51 -9.06 -3.08
CA ILE A 201 19.56 -7.72 -2.49
C ILE A 201 20.74 -7.71 -1.51
N GLY A 202 21.73 -6.84 -1.78
CA GLY A 202 23.01 -6.78 -1.08
C GLY A 202 22.84 -6.81 0.45
N ARG A 203 23.24 -7.93 1.05
CA ARG A 203 23.12 -8.29 2.47
C ARG A 203 23.88 -7.40 3.47
N LYS A 204 24.57 -6.34 3.02
CA LYS A 204 25.36 -5.47 3.93
C LYS A 204 24.55 -4.36 4.62
N SER A 205 23.30 -4.14 4.25
CA SER A 205 22.50 -2.98 4.75
C SER A 205 21.46 -3.32 5.81
N LEU A 206 21.25 -4.61 6.16
CA LEU A 206 20.06 -5.03 6.93
C LEU A 206 20.31 -5.76 8.25
N GLY A 207 21.57 -6.00 8.66
CA GLY A 207 21.86 -6.49 10.01
C GLY A 207 21.12 -7.77 10.43
N ILE A 208 20.84 -8.67 9.49
CA ILE A 208 20.11 -9.92 9.76
C ILE A 208 21.12 -11.01 10.07
N ASP A 209 21.31 -11.28 11.37
CA ASP A 209 21.94 -12.50 11.89
C ASP A 209 20.89 -13.63 11.98
N ASP A 210 21.32 -14.90 11.97
CA ASP A 210 20.55 -16.14 11.70
C ASP A 210 19.39 -16.51 12.68
N THR A 211 18.70 -15.53 13.26
CA THR A 211 17.61 -15.67 14.25
C THR A 211 16.20 -15.62 13.65
N LEU A 212 16.04 -16.07 12.39
CA LEU A 212 14.91 -15.94 11.45
C LEU A 212 13.45 -16.28 11.89
N ASN A 213 13.12 -16.35 13.19
CA ASN A 213 11.82 -16.82 13.69
C ASN A 213 11.07 -15.87 14.64
N ARG A 214 11.57 -14.67 14.95
CA ARG A 214 10.94 -13.73 15.90
C ARG A 214 10.79 -12.32 15.33
N LEU A 215 9.89 -11.52 15.92
CA LEU A 215 9.63 -10.13 15.53
C LEU A 215 10.62 -9.14 16.15
N ASP A 216 11.87 -9.56 16.36
CA ASP A 216 12.93 -8.79 17.02
C ASP A 216 13.58 -7.72 16.10
N LEU A 217 12.83 -7.19 15.12
CA LEU A 217 13.27 -6.19 14.14
C LEU A 217 13.83 -4.91 14.79
#